data_AF-A0A939E011-F1
#
_entry.id   AF-A0A939E011-F1
#
_cell.length_a   1.000
_cell.length_b   1.000
_cell.length_c   1.000
_cell.angle_alpha   90.00
_cell.angle_beta   90.00
_cell.angle_gamma   90.00
#
_symmetry.space_group_name_H-M   'P 1'
#
loop_
_entity.id
_entity.type
_entity.pdbx_description
1 polymer ?
#
loop_
_entity_poly.entity_id
_entity_poly.type
_entity_poly.pdbx_seq_one_letter_code
_entity_poly.pdbx_strand_id
1 'polypeptide(L)'
;MTEHTADEIRQPSRLDIAAEAYVHDLAALVPTLGSDWGLGYDDQLQDFSPEFFDEVASRTRTMLQEIDYQEQLAADDDSIDFDATDKVTAAVMRDRLGLDLELHEAGEDLRDLNVIASPVQIIRDTLSLMPNDSERDKNTIASRLSKVDAALAGYRASLDKAAANGDVAARRQVLLVAAQCRDLAAQDSLLTTFDLGEQHDRAVGSAMEAFGRLADWLETTLAERAPADDAVGEERYRRFLRQFVGFDVDPDRAHEWGKEKLAEIIDQQTAIAEDLYGRGTTVWQAMDRLNREEKYLIHGTSALTEWMQETADRAIADLHGTHFDIPAPVQTIECLIDPAGTGGIFYTPPNDDFSRPGRMWWSVPAGEDTFHRWQELTTVYHEGVPGHHLQCGQAVCERDRLNLWRRLACWNSGHGEGWALYAEALMDELGYHDDPGTKMGLLDAQRLRAARVVLDTGVHLKKDTGDGGRWDADYAWSFLRDNVAMAEANLRFEFHRYLGWPGQAPSYALGQNLWQRMRARAEAKAMTTRAFHSTALAEGSIPMGILAQVVLGESLDAV
;
A
#
# COMPACT_ATOMS: atom_id res chain seq x y z
N MET A 1 41.81 5.86 -14.84
CA MET A 1 42.01 5.72 -13.39
C MET A 1 41.69 7.06 -12.75
N THR A 2 40.41 7.29 -12.53
CA THR A 2 39.93 8.30 -11.58
C THR A 2 39.70 7.54 -10.29
N GLU A 3 40.49 7.87 -9.28
CA GLU A 3 40.35 7.34 -7.93
C GLU A 3 38.92 7.62 -7.45
N HIS A 4 38.18 6.56 -7.11
CA HIS A 4 37.02 6.68 -6.24
C HIS A 4 37.55 7.16 -4.89
N THR A 5 37.47 8.46 -4.66
CA THR A 5 37.45 8.99 -3.29
C THR A 5 36.30 8.29 -2.58
N ALA A 6 36.58 7.69 -1.42
CA ALA A 6 35.53 7.24 -0.52
C ALA A 6 34.57 8.42 -0.33
N ASP A 7 33.29 8.26 -0.70
CA ASP A 7 32.29 9.30 -0.49
C ASP A 7 32.33 9.69 0.99
N GLU A 8 32.58 10.98 1.26
CA GLU A 8 32.46 11.50 2.61
C GLU A 8 31.03 11.29 3.06
N ILE A 9 30.84 10.57 4.17
CA ILE A 9 29.52 10.34 4.76
C ILE A 9 28.86 11.70 5.01
N ARG A 10 27.73 11.95 4.34
CA ARG A 10 26.94 13.17 4.47
C ARG A 10 26.59 13.38 5.94
N GLN A 11 26.90 14.56 6.45
CA GLN A 11 26.51 14.92 7.82
C GLN A 11 25.04 15.34 7.80
N PRO A 12 24.23 14.96 8.82
CA PRO A 12 22.84 15.39 8.88
C PRO A 12 22.73 16.92 8.89
N SER A 13 21.89 17.45 8.00
CA SER A 13 21.60 18.88 7.96
C SER A 13 20.69 19.28 9.13
N ARG A 14 20.43 20.58 9.27
CA ARG A 14 19.42 21.06 10.23
C ARG A 14 18.01 20.59 9.87
N LEU A 15 17.71 20.43 8.59
CA LEU A 15 16.42 19.91 8.14
C LEU A 15 16.29 18.42 8.46
N ASP A 16 17.36 17.63 8.31
CA ASP A 16 17.33 16.22 8.68
C ASP A 16 17.05 16.03 10.17
N ILE A 17 17.71 16.81 11.04
CA ILE A 17 17.48 16.76 12.48
C ILE A 17 16.02 17.13 12.81
N ALA A 18 15.44 18.11 12.12
CA ALA A 18 14.04 18.49 12.30
C ALA A 18 13.09 17.37 11.83
N ALA A 19 13.38 16.74 10.70
CA ALA A 19 12.61 15.62 10.17
C ALA A 19 12.69 14.37 11.08
N GLU A 20 13.84 14.09 11.68
CA GLU A 20 13.99 13.03 12.70
C GLU A 20 13.16 13.33 13.95
N ALA A 21 13.24 14.55 14.49
CA ALA A 21 12.43 14.96 15.62
C ALA A 21 10.93 14.84 15.33
N TYR A 22 10.50 15.23 14.12
CA TYR A 22 9.12 15.09 13.68
C TYR A 22 8.63 13.65 13.70
N VAL A 23 9.43 12.68 13.25
CA VAL A 23 9.07 11.26 13.31
C VAL A 23 8.87 10.78 14.75
N HIS A 24 9.77 11.17 15.67
CA HIS A 24 9.62 10.81 17.08
C HIS A 24 8.41 11.48 17.74
N ASP A 25 8.12 12.73 17.40
CA ASP A 25 6.91 13.42 17.86
C ASP A 25 5.65 12.70 17.36
N LEU A 26 5.63 12.29 16.08
CA LEU A 26 4.54 11.51 15.50
C LEU A 26 4.39 10.14 16.14
N ALA A 27 5.48 9.42 16.42
CA ALA A 27 5.41 8.12 17.09
C ALA A 27 4.79 8.25 18.50
N ALA A 28 5.03 9.36 19.19
CA ALA A 28 4.43 9.64 20.50
C ALA A 28 2.94 10.02 20.39
N LEU A 29 2.57 10.82 19.38
CA LEU A 29 1.18 11.23 19.14
C LEU A 29 0.33 10.07 18.57
N VAL A 30 0.90 9.25 17.71
CA VAL A 30 0.29 8.13 17.00
C VAL A 30 1.03 6.83 17.35
N PRO A 31 0.81 6.26 18.55
CA PRO A 31 1.51 5.06 19.03
C PRO A 31 1.55 3.87 18.08
N THR A 32 0.50 3.67 17.29
CA THR A 32 0.46 2.60 16.28
C THR A 32 1.55 2.75 15.21
N LEU A 33 1.81 3.98 14.73
CA LEU A 33 2.95 4.26 13.86
C LEU A 33 4.29 4.06 14.60
N GLY A 34 4.34 4.41 15.89
CA GLY A 34 5.49 4.13 16.74
C GLY A 34 5.85 2.64 16.76
N SER A 35 4.86 1.76 16.89
CA SER A 35 5.04 0.31 16.81
C SER A 35 5.47 -0.13 15.42
N ASP A 36 4.77 0.33 14.38
CA ASP A 36 5.03 -0.08 12.99
C ASP A 36 6.45 0.32 12.53
N TRP A 37 6.94 1.48 12.98
CA TRP A 37 8.30 1.96 12.72
C TRP A 37 9.36 1.38 13.66
N GLY A 38 8.98 0.57 14.65
CA GLY A 38 9.90 -0.01 15.63
C GLY A 38 10.50 1.00 16.62
N LEU A 39 9.80 2.11 16.87
CA LEU A 39 10.20 3.19 17.79
C LEU A 39 9.59 3.06 19.19
N GLY A 40 8.81 2.00 19.44
CA GLY A 40 8.19 1.68 20.72
C GLY A 40 6.70 2.04 20.78
N TYR A 41 6.19 2.34 21.98
CA TYR A 41 4.77 2.63 22.24
C TYR A 41 3.81 1.44 22.00
N ASP A 42 4.35 0.22 22.01
CA ASP A 42 3.62 -1.05 21.80
C ASP A 42 2.48 -1.27 22.80
N ASP A 43 2.57 -0.66 23.97
CA ASP A 43 1.54 -0.73 25.00
C ASP A 43 0.51 0.41 24.93
N GLN A 44 0.70 1.41 24.06
CA GLN A 44 -0.15 2.59 23.90
C GLN A 44 -1.07 2.49 22.68
N LEU A 45 -2.09 3.36 22.62
CA LEU A 45 -3.03 3.47 21.51
C LEU A 45 -3.57 4.91 21.46
N GLN A 46 -3.56 5.55 20.29
CA GLN A 46 -4.19 6.87 20.12
C GLN A 46 -5.71 6.77 20.24
N ASP A 47 -6.38 7.88 20.59
CA ASP A 47 -7.81 7.86 20.88
C ASP A 47 -8.73 8.18 19.69
N PHE A 48 -8.16 8.55 18.53
CA PHE A 48 -8.88 8.90 17.30
C PHE A 48 -9.96 9.99 17.46
N SER A 49 -9.86 10.80 18.52
CA SER A 49 -10.75 11.93 18.78
C SER A 49 -10.51 13.09 17.81
N PRO A 50 -11.44 14.06 17.69
CA PRO A 50 -11.18 15.28 16.94
C PRO A 50 -9.95 16.03 17.46
N GLU A 51 -9.76 16.05 18.78
CA GLU A 51 -8.62 16.70 19.43
C GLU A 51 -7.30 16.02 19.04
N PHE A 52 -7.27 14.69 18.97
CA PHE A 52 -6.10 13.94 18.47
C PHE A 52 -5.73 14.36 17.04
N PHE A 53 -6.71 14.42 16.14
CA PHE A 53 -6.47 14.83 14.75
C PHE A 53 -6.02 16.29 14.66
N ASP A 54 -6.59 17.19 15.47
CA ASP A 54 -6.16 18.58 15.58
C ASP A 54 -4.70 18.70 16.07
N GLU A 55 -4.28 17.85 17.02
CA GLU A 55 -2.89 17.79 17.51
C GLU A 55 -1.90 17.31 16.43
N VAL A 56 -2.24 16.25 15.69
CA VAL A 56 -1.44 15.76 14.56
C VAL A 56 -1.31 16.85 13.50
N ALA A 57 -2.41 17.50 13.13
CA ALA A 57 -2.41 18.60 12.15
C ALA A 57 -1.61 19.82 12.66
N SER A 58 -1.67 20.12 13.96
CA SER A 58 -0.86 21.17 14.58
C SER A 58 0.65 20.88 14.46
N ARG A 59 1.08 19.65 14.77
CA ARG A 59 2.50 19.28 14.65
C ARG A 59 2.96 19.30 13.19
N THR A 60 2.09 18.86 12.27
CA THR A 60 2.30 18.89 10.82
C THR A 60 2.52 20.31 10.31
N ARG A 61 1.69 21.29 10.74
CA ARG A 61 1.86 22.71 10.42
C ARG A 61 3.19 23.27 10.92
N THR A 62 3.58 22.91 12.15
CA THR A 62 4.88 23.33 12.71
C THR A 62 6.03 22.80 11.86
N MET A 63 5.98 21.54 11.41
CA MET A 63 7.03 20.98 10.55
C MET A 63 7.14 21.73 9.21
N LEU A 64 6.01 22.07 8.57
CA LEU A 64 6.03 22.89 7.34
C LEU A 64 6.68 24.27 7.57
N GLN A 65 6.37 24.92 8.69
CA GLN A 65 7.00 26.19 9.06
C GLN A 65 8.50 26.04 9.33
N GLU A 66 8.93 24.92 9.94
CA GLU A 66 10.34 24.59 10.15
C GLU A 66 11.09 24.43 8.83
N ILE A 67 10.48 23.79 7.83
CA ILE A 67 11.03 23.66 6.47
C ILE A 67 11.24 25.04 5.84
N ASP A 68 10.21 25.87 5.82
CA ASP A 68 10.28 27.22 5.24
C ASP A 68 11.35 28.08 5.92
N TYR A 69 11.47 27.96 7.25
CA TYR A 69 12.50 28.64 8.01
C TYR A 69 13.91 28.16 7.68
N GLN A 70 14.15 26.84 7.57
CA GLN A 70 15.48 26.33 7.19
C GLN A 70 15.88 26.77 5.78
N GLU A 71 14.95 26.72 4.82
CA GLU A 71 15.23 27.11 3.44
C GLU A 71 15.52 28.62 3.34
N GLN A 72 14.76 29.45 4.06
CA GLN A 72 15.04 30.89 4.11
C GLN A 72 16.41 31.19 4.73
N LEU A 73 16.75 30.53 5.83
CA LEU A 73 18.06 30.70 6.46
C LEU A 73 19.20 30.35 5.52
N ALA A 74 19.08 29.23 4.79
CA ALA A 74 20.09 28.81 3.81
C ALA A 74 20.19 29.75 2.60
N ALA A 75 19.09 30.42 2.23
CA ALA A 75 19.10 31.45 1.19
C ALA A 75 19.78 32.75 1.64
N ASP A 76 19.74 33.05 2.94
CA ASP A 76 20.34 34.26 3.53
C ASP A 76 21.82 34.07 3.93
N ASP A 77 22.25 32.83 4.18
CA ASP A 77 23.61 32.48 4.62
C ASP A 77 24.11 31.18 3.96
N ASP A 78 24.98 31.32 2.95
CA ASP A 78 25.61 30.20 2.22
C ASP A 78 26.47 29.26 3.10
N SER A 79 26.73 29.61 4.36
CA SER A 79 27.43 28.72 5.31
C SER A 79 26.50 27.70 5.97
N ILE A 80 25.19 27.86 5.82
CA ILE A 80 24.18 26.90 6.29
C ILE A 80 24.04 25.79 5.25
N ASP A 81 24.27 24.56 5.70
CA ASP A 81 24.12 23.38 4.86
C ASP A 81 22.64 23.14 4.51
N PHE A 82 22.36 23.15 3.21
CA PHE A 82 21.06 22.85 2.61
C PHE A 82 21.28 22.31 1.19
N ASP A 83 21.58 21.03 1.13
CA ASP A 83 22.11 20.39 -0.07
C ASP A 83 21.00 19.92 -1.04
N ALA A 84 21.38 19.11 -2.02
CA ALA A 84 20.43 18.54 -2.97
C ALA A 84 19.42 17.59 -2.29
N THR A 85 19.85 16.82 -1.29
CA THR A 85 18.99 15.91 -0.53
C THR A 85 17.98 16.72 0.28
N ASP A 86 18.40 17.80 0.93
CA ASP A 86 17.52 18.70 1.68
C ASP A 86 16.44 19.31 0.79
N LYS A 87 16.78 19.73 -0.43
CA LYS A 87 15.82 20.25 -1.40
C LYS A 87 14.75 19.23 -1.76
N VAL A 88 15.14 17.96 -1.97
CA VAL A 88 14.18 16.89 -2.25
C VAL A 88 13.34 16.60 -1.00
N THR A 89 13.95 16.49 0.18
CA THR A 89 13.22 16.29 1.44
C THR A 89 12.19 17.39 1.69
N ALA A 90 12.58 18.66 1.53
CA ALA A 90 11.69 19.80 1.68
C ALA A 90 10.53 19.74 0.67
N ALA A 91 10.80 19.44 -0.60
CA ALA A 91 9.76 19.30 -1.64
C ALA A 91 8.78 18.16 -1.31
N VAL A 92 9.30 17.00 -0.90
CA VAL A 92 8.51 15.81 -0.58
C VAL A 92 7.67 16.03 0.67
N MET A 93 8.25 16.59 1.75
CA MET A 93 7.49 16.90 2.96
C MET A 93 6.42 17.96 2.69
N ARG A 94 6.70 19.01 1.91
CA ARG A 94 5.69 20.02 1.54
C ARG A 94 4.52 19.41 0.80
N ASP A 95 4.80 18.53 -0.16
CA ASP A 95 3.76 17.87 -0.94
C ASP A 95 2.92 16.91 -0.07
N ARG A 96 3.56 16.07 0.76
CA ARG A 96 2.87 15.08 1.60
C ARG A 96 2.14 15.73 2.78
N LEU A 97 2.87 16.49 3.60
CA LEU A 97 2.30 17.12 4.79
C LEU A 97 1.30 18.23 4.43
N GLY A 98 1.51 18.93 3.32
CA GLY A 98 0.53 19.88 2.79
C GLY A 98 -0.79 19.17 2.43
N LEU A 99 -0.71 18.01 1.78
CA LEU A 99 -1.88 17.21 1.46
C LEU A 99 -2.59 16.65 2.70
N ASP A 100 -1.83 16.21 3.71
CA ASP A 100 -2.40 15.76 4.99
C ASP A 100 -3.22 16.89 5.66
N LEU A 101 -2.73 18.12 5.60
CA LEU A 101 -3.48 19.29 6.08
C LEU A 101 -4.70 19.62 5.24
N GLU A 102 -4.62 19.50 3.91
CA GLU A 102 -5.79 19.67 3.03
C GLU A 102 -6.88 18.64 3.32
N LEU A 103 -6.50 17.38 3.61
CA LEU A 103 -7.42 16.31 4.00
C LEU A 103 -8.08 16.61 5.36
N HIS A 104 -7.27 17.02 6.34
CA HIS A 104 -7.76 17.43 7.67
C HIS A 104 -8.70 18.64 7.60
N GLU A 105 -8.36 19.68 6.82
CA GLU A 105 -9.22 20.85 6.62
C GLU A 105 -10.54 20.52 5.91
N ALA A 106 -10.53 19.47 5.07
CA ALA A 106 -11.72 18.91 4.46
C ALA A 106 -12.48 17.92 5.38
N GLY A 107 -12.01 17.69 6.61
CA GLY A 107 -12.60 16.78 7.59
C GLY A 107 -12.53 15.30 7.20
N GLU A 108 -11.58 14.91 6.35
CA GLU A 108 -11.46 13.54 5.85
C GLU A 108 -11.05 12.55 6.95
N ASP A 109 -10.18 12.97 7.85
CA ASP A 109 -9.74 12.21 9.02
C ASP A 109 -10.88 11.97 10.02
N LEU A 110 -11.76 12.96 10.20
CA LEU A 110 -12.93 12.83 11.07
C LEU A 110 -13.99 11.86 10.53
N ARG A 111 -14.05 11.67 9.21
CA ARG A 111 -15.02 10.79 8.53
C ARG A 111 -14.43 9.49 8.01
N ASP A 112 -13.19 9.20 8.33
CA ASP A 112 -12.48 8.03 7.82
C ASP A 112 -13.14 6.74 8.32
N LEU A 113 -13.93 6.13 7.44
CA LEU A 113 -14.60 4.86 7.67
C LEU A 113 -14.70 4.12 6.35
N ASN A 114 -13.96 3.02 6.25
CA ASN A 114 -13.98 2.11 5.11
C ASN A 114 -13.61 0.69 5.56
N VAL A 115 -13.87 -0.30 4.70
CA VAL A 115 -13.74 -1.73 5.04
C VAL A 115 -12.30 -2.22 5.23
N ILE A 116 -11.28 -1.44 4.87
CA ILE A 116 -9.88 -1.92 4.78
C ILE A 116 -8.88 -1.13 5.63
N ALA A 117 -8.96 0.20 5.65
CA ALA A 117 -7.94 1.08 6.19
C ALA A 117 -8.60 2.28 6.89
N SER A 118 -9.15 2.03 8.08
CA SER A 118 -9.73 3.03 8.99
C SER A 118 -9.44 2.64 10.45
N PRO A 119 -9.78 3.46 11.46
CA PRO A 119 -9.41 3.21 12.86
C PRO A 119 -9.73 1.81 13.41
N VAL A 120 -10.83 1.18 12.96
CA VAL A 120 -11.18 -0.20 13.36
C VAL A 120 -10.13 -1.21 12.91
N GLN A 121 -9.70 -1.13 11.65
CA GLN A 121 -8.70 -2.05 11.10
C GLN A 121 -7.31 -1.72 11.65
N ILE A 122 -6.97 -0.44 11.84
CA ILE A 122 -5.70 -0.03 12.48
C ILE A 122 -5.56 -0.67 13.87
N ILE A 123 -6.61 -0.61 14.70
CA ILE A 123 -6.59 -1.23 16.04
C ILE A 123 -6.41 -2.76 15.92
N ARG A 124 -7.15 -3.42 15.03
CA ARG A 124 -7.07 -4.87 14.82
C ARG A 124 -5.68 -5.30 14.34
N ASP A 125 -5.19 -4.69 13.27
CA ASP A 125 -4.01 -5.15 12.54
C ASP A 125 -2.74 -4.93 13.36
N THR A 126 -2.65 -3.81 14.07
CA THR A 126 -1.49 -3.53 14.94
C THR A 126 -1.42 -4.48 16.13
N LEU A 127 -2.53 -5.07 16.59
CA LEU A 127 -2.51 -6.14 17.60
C LEU A 127 -2.01 -7.46 17.01
N SER A 128 -2.41 -7.80 15.79
CA SER A 128 -1.98 -9.04 15.10
C SER A 128 -0.48 -9.10 14.84
N LEU A 129 0.17 -7.95 14.69
CA LEU A 129 1.61 -7.85 14.43
C LEU A 129 2.47 -7.87 15.71
N MET A 130 1.87 -7.75 16.89
CA MET A 130 2.62 -7.74 18.15
C MET A 130 3.15 -9.14 18.47
N PRO A 131 4.41 -9.26 18.95
CA PRO A 131 4.91 -10.50 19.52
C PRO A 131 3.98 -11.04 20.61
N ASN A 132 3.91 -12.36 20.76
CA ASN A 132 3.05 -13.00 21.77
C ASN A 132 3.73 -14.21 22.44
N ASP A 133 5.06 -14.22 22.46
CA ASP A 133 5.83 -15.39 22.88
C ASP A 133 6.22 -15.39 24.36
N SER A 134 6.22 -14.21 25.00
CA SER A 134 6.61 -14.03 26.40
C SER A 134 5.51 -13.39 27.24
N GLU A 135 5.59 -13.58 28.56
CA GLU A 135 4.71 -12.89 29.51
C GLU A 135 4.79 -11.35 29.38
N ARG A 136 5.96 -10.81 29.02
CA ARG A 136 6.10 -9.36 28.76
C ARG A 136 5.25 -8.95 27.56
N ASP A 137 5.28 -9.74 26.50
CA ASP A 137 4.55 -9.43 25.27
C ASP A 137 3.04 -9.51 25.52
N LYS A 138 2.58 -10.56 26.22
CA LYS A 138 1.19 -10.69 26.67
C LYS A 138 0.70 -9.51 27.50
N ASN A 139 1.52 -9.04 28.46
CA ASN A 139 1.21 -7.85 29.25
C ASN A 139 1.13 -6.58 28.38
N THR A 140 1.95 -6.48 27.34
CA THR A 140 1.98 -5.35 26.40
C THR A 140 0.70 -5.33 25.56
N ILE A 141 0.31 -6.48 24.97
CA ILE A 141 -0.96 -6.65 24.24
C ILE A 141 -2.14 -6.29 25.16
N ALA A 142 -2.17 -6.82 26.39
CA ALA A 142 -3.23 -6.53 27.35
C ALA A 142 -3.32 -5.03 27.71
N SER A 143 -2.18 -4.34 27.83
CA SER A 143 -2.12 -2.90 28.07
C SER A 143 -2.70 -2.09 26.91
N ARG A 144 -2.40 -2.47 25.66
CA ARG A 144 -2.98 -1.85 24.47
C ARG A 144 -4.48 -2.12 24.36
N LEU A 145 -4.91 -3.36 24.56
CA LEU A 145 -6.33 -3.75 24.59
C LEU A 145 -7.15 -2.94 25.60
N SER A 146 -6.57 -2.64 26.77
CA SER A 146 -7.24 -1.84 27.79
C SER A 146 -7.60 -0.41 27.35
N LYS A 147 -6.99 0.09 26.26
CA LYS A 147 -7.21 1.43 25.70
C LYS A 147 -8.23 1.46 24.56
N VAL A 148 -8.63 0.29 24.04
CA VAL A 148 -9.55 0.18 22.90
C VAL A 148 -10.88 0.88 23.16
N ASP A 149 -11.44 0.78 24.36
CA ASP A 149 -12.72 1.43 24.67
C ASP A 149 -12.66 2.97 24.54
N ALA A 150 -11.61 3.58 25.09
CA ALA A 150 -11.39 5.02 24.96
C ALA A 150 -11.13 5.42 23.50
N ALA A 151 -10.35 4.62 22.76
CA ALA A 151 -10.05 4.87 21.36
C ALA A 151 -11.29 4.78 20.46
N LEU A 152 -12.16 3.79 20.66
CA LEU A 152 -13.41 3.69 19.91
C LEU A 152 -14.41 4.79 20.31
N ALA A 153 -14.37 5.27 21.56
CA ALA A 153 -15.17 6.41 21.99
C ALA A 153 -14.73 7.72 21.30
N GLY A 154 -13.42 7.98 21.19
CA GLY A 154 -12.89 9.13 20.45
C GLY A 154 -13.16 9.02 18.96
N TYR A 155 -12.96 7.84 18.36
CA TYR A 155 -13.32 7.59 16.96
C TYR A 155 -14.80 7.88 16.68
N ARG A 156 -15.70 7.41 17.55
CA ARG A 156 -17.13 7.73 17.45
C ARG A 156 -17.38 9.24 17.52
N ALA A 157 -16.69 9.97 18.39
CA ALA A 157 -16.84 11.43 18.49
C ALA A 157 -16.43 12.14 17.19
N SER A 158 -15.36 11.66 16.53
CA SER A 158 -14.94 12.13 15.21
C SER A 158 -16.01 11.89 14.15
N LEU A 159 -16.53 10.67 14.05
CA LEU A 159 -17.60 10.33 13.11
C LEU A 159 -18.89 11.11 13.37
N ASP A 160 -19.27 11.34 14.64
CA ASP A 160 -20.42 12.16 15.00
C ASP A 160 -20.22 13.63 14.62
N LYS A 161 -19.01 14.18 14.80
CA LYS A 161 -18.65 15.55 14.39
C LYS A 161 -18.72 15.71 12.88
N ALA A 162 -18.19 14.76 12.12
CA ALA A 162 -18.30 14.75 10.66
C ALA A 162 -19.76 14.62 10.19
N ALA A 163 -20.51 13.68 10.78
CA ALA A 163 -21.92 13.48 10.45
C ALA A 163 -22.80 14.70 10.72
N ALA A 164 -22.47 15.52 11.73
CA ALA A 164 -23.17 16.78 12.00
C ALA A 164 -23.03 17.81 10.86
N ASN A 165 -21.97 17.71 10.04
CA ASN A 165 -21.75 18.53 8.85
C ASN A 165 -22.31 17.89 7.56
N GLY A 166 -22.90 16.70 7.66
CA GLY A 166 -23.36 15.91 6.50
C GLY A 166 -22.27 15.06 5.86
N ASP A 167 -21.08 15.02 6.45
CA ASP A 167 -19.94 14.25 5.97
C ASP A 167 -19.98 12.84 6.58
N VAL A 168 -20.61 11.90 5.87
CA VAL A 168 -20.75 10.50 6.31
C VAL A 168 -20.28 9.57 5.21
N ALA A 169 -19.53 8.53 5.57
CA ALA A 169 -19.20 7.44 4.65
C ALA A 169 -20.46 6.77 4.08
N ALA A 170 -20.36 6.17 2.89
CA ALA A 170 -21.47 5.47 2.27
C ALA A 170 -22.05 4.40 3.21
N ARG A 171 -23.38 4.23 3.20
CA ARG A 171 -24.09 3.30 4.09
C ARG A 171 -23.55 1.88 3.98
N ARG A 172 -23.08 1.48 2.80
CA ARG A 172 -22.40 0.21 2.57
C ARG A 172 -21.16 0.06 3.46
N GLN A 173 -20.28 1.05 3.47
CA GLN A 173 -19.06 1.03 4.28
C GLN A 173 -19.39 1.01 5.77
N VAL A 174 -20.36 1.82 6.21
CA VAL A 174 -20.83 1.84 7.61
C VAL A 174 -21.25 0.45 8.07
N LEU A 175 -22.03 -0.27 7.27
CA LEU A 175 -22.49 -1.60 7.61
C LEU A 175 -21.39 -2.68 7.53
N LEU A 176 -20.46 -2.56 6.58
CA LEU A 176 -19.33 -3.49 6.48
C LEU A 176 -18.38 -3.35 7.67
N VAL A 177 -18.09 -2.12 8.10
CA VAL A 177 -17.29 -1.89 9.31
C VAL A 177 -18.04 -2.32 10.56
N ALA A 178 -19.37 -2.12 10.62
CA ALA A 178 -20.17 -2.64 11.71
C ALA A 178 -20.07 -4.18 11.80
N ALA A 179 -20.13 -4.89 10.68
CA ALA A 179 -19.96 -6.34 10.63
C ALA A 179 -18.56 -6.75 11.15
N GLN A 180 -17.49 -6.07 10.73
CA GLN A 180 -16.14 -6.34 11.26
C GLN A 180 -16.05 -6.08 12.78
N CYS A 181 -16.70 -5.04 13.29
CA CYS A 181 -16.81 -4.80 14.73
C CYS A 181 -17.58 -5.92 15.45
N ARG A 182 -18.62 -6.51 14.82
CA ARG A 182 -19.32 -7.68 15.36
C ARG A 182 -18.39 -8.89 15.43
N ASP A 183 -17.60 -9.13 14.39
CA ASP A 183 -16.63 -10.22 14.35
C ASP A 183 -15.59 -10.05 15.46
N LEU A 184 -15.12 -8.83 15.72
CA LEU A 184 -14.19 -8.51 16.82
C LEU A 184 -14.84 -8.61 18.21
N ALA A 185 -16.16 -8.48 18.30
CA ALA A 185 -16.90 -8.63 19.55
C ALA A 185 -17.31 -10.10 19.83
N ALA A 186 -17.10 -11.01 18.87
CA ALA A 186 -17.47 -12.42 18.98
C ALA A 186 -16.54 -13.20 19.91
N GLN A 187 -17.04 -14.29 20.49
CA GLN A 187 -16.29 -15.12 21.43
C GLN A 187 -15.12 -15.86 20.78
N ASP A 188 -15.24 -16.15 19.49
CA ASP A 188 -14.22 -16.77 18.62
C ASP A 188 -13.43 -15.73 17.80
N SER A 189 -13.47 -14.45 18.20
CA SER A 189 -12.72 -13.39 17.55
C SER A 189 -11.20 -13.53 17.73
N LEU A 190 -10.45 -12.83 16.86
CA LEU A 190 -9.00 -12.65 17.01
C LEU A 190 -8.59 -12.19 18.43
N LEU A 191 -9.42 -11.38 19.10
CA LEU A 191 -9.06 -10.85 20.42
C LEU A 191 -8.94 -11.95 21.49
N THR A 192 -9.56 -13.11 21.29
CA THR A 192 -9.47 -14.24 22.21
C THR A 192 -8.37 -15.23 21.84
N THR A 193 -7.79 -15.14 20.63
CA THR A 193 -6.75 -16.07 20.16
C THR A 193 -5.35 -15.80 20.73
N PHE A 194 -5.13 -14.64 21.37
CA PHE A 194 -3.82 -14.26 21.91
C PHE A 194 -3.41 -15.03 23.19
N ASP A 195 -4.27 -15.85 23.81
CA ASP A 195 -3.95 -16.62 25.04
C ASP A 195 -3.19 -15.81 26.11
N LEU A 196 -3.74 -14.65 26.45
CA LEU A 196 -3.09 -13.68 27.37
C LEU A 196 -3.10 -14.16 28.84
N GLY A 197 -3.90 -15.18 29.17
CA GLY A 197 -4.10 -15.66 30.54
C GLY A 197 -5.23 -14.93 31.29
N GLU A 198 -5.82 -15.63 32.26
CA GLU A 198 -7.06 -15.21 32.98
C GLU A 198 -6.95 -13.81 33.62
N GLN A 199 -5.74 -13.38 34.00
CA GLN A 199 -5.50 -12.06 34.58
C GLN A 199 -5.82 -10.90 33.60
N HIS A 200 -5.87 -11.18 32.29
CA HIS A 200 -6.12 -10.19 31.24
C HIS A 200 -7.52 -10.31 30.62
N ASP A 201 -8.37 -11.25 31.09
CA ASP A 201 -9.74 -11.45 30.60
C ASP A 201 -10.57 -10.16 30.63
N ARG A 202 -10.33 -9.31 31.63
CA ARG A 202 -11.02 -8.01 31.73
C ARG A 202 -10.67 -7.06 30.57
N ALA A 203 -9.41 -7.02 30.14
CA ALA A 203 -8.97 -6.15 29.05
C ALA A 203 -9.56 -6.63 27.73
N VAL A 204 -9.50 -7.94 27.47
CA VAL A 204 -10.11 -8.59 26.30
C VAL A 204 -11.61 -8.36 26.27
N GLY A 205 -12.32 -8.67 27.37
CA GLY A 205 -13.76 -8.48 27.47
C GLY A 205 -14.19 -7.02 27.29
N SER A 206 -13.46 -6.07 27.88
CA SER A 206 -13.74 -4.64 27.70
C SER A 206 -13.58 -4.18 26.26
N ALA A 207 -12.56 -4.68 25.54
CA ALA A 207 -12.36 -4.37 24.13
C ALA A 207 -13.47 -4.96 23.25
N MET A 208 -13.84 -6.22 23.48
CA MET A 208 -14.95 -6.88 22.76
C MET A 208 -16.27 -6.13 22.96
N GLU A 209 -16.59 -5.74 24.20
CA GLU A 209 -17.78 -4.94 24.49
C GLU A 209 -17.76 -3.57 23.80
N ALA A 210 -16.59 -2.93 23.72
CA ALA A 210 -16.43 -1.64 23.04
C ALA A 210 -16.69 -1.75 21.53
N PHE A 211 -16.14 -2.79 20.86
CA PHE A 211 -16.46 -3.08 19.46
C PHE A 211 -17.96 -3.37 19.27
N GLY A 212 -18.57 -4.14 20.17
CA GLY A 212 -20.00 -4.41 20.15
C GLY A 212 -20.85 -3.13 20.24
N ARG A 213 -20.50 -2.20 21.15
CA ARG A 213 -21.16 -0.89 21.26
C ARG A 213 -20.98 -0.03 20.02
N LEU A 214 -19.79 -0.04 19.42
CA LEU A 214 -19.53 0.69 18.18
C LEU A 214 -20.37 0.10 17.04
N ALA A 215 -20.44 -1.21 16.90
CA ALA A 215 -21.26 -1.89 15.90
C ALA A 215 -22.74 -1.52 16.03
N ASP A 216 -23.31 -1.58 17.25
CA ASP A 216 -24.69 -1.17 17.52
C ASP A 216 -24.93 0.27 17.06
N TRP A 217 -24.03 1.19 17.38
CA TRP A 217 -24.17 2.60 17.03
C TRP A 217 -24.01 2.85 15.52
N LEU A 218 -23.07 2.15 14.85
CA LEU A 218 -22.91 2.22 13.41
C LEU A 218 -24.18 1.77 12.68
N GLU A 219 -24.76 0.64 13.10
CA GLU A 219 -25.97 0.07 12.48
C GLU A 219 -27.22 0.91 12.71
N THR A 220 -27.39 1.45 13.93
CA THR A 220 -28.65 2.08 14.35
C THR A 220 -28.65 3.59 14.26
N THR A 221 -27.48 4.24 14.24
CA THR A 221 -27.37 5.70 14.31
C THR A 221 -26.59 6.27 13.12
N LEU A 222 -25.40 5.76 12.81
CA LEU A 222 -24.62 6.30 11.68
C LEU A 222 -25.21 5.88 10.33
N ALA A 223 -25.64 4.63 10.18
CA ALA A 223 -26.21 4.11 8.94
C ALA A 223 -27.53 4.78 8.53
N GLU A 224 -28.29 5.37 9.47
CA GLU A 224 -29.49 6.17 9.16
C GLU A 224 -29.15 7.54 8.57
N ARG A 225 -27.95 8.06 8.86
CA ARG A 225 -27.43 9.34 8.35
C ARG A 225 -26.59 9.16 7.08
N ALA A 226 -26.15 7.93 6.79
CA ALA A 226 -25.25 7.62 5.70
C ALA A 226 -25.93 7.66 4.32
N PRO A 227 -25.29 8.22 3.29
CA PRO A 227 -25.81 8.21 1.93
C PRO A 227 -25.86 6.78 1.38
N ALA A 228 -26.87 6.50 0.54
CA ALA A 228 -26.96 5.23 -0.17
C ALA A 228 -25.98 5.13 -1.35
N ASP A 229 -25.58 6.28 -1.89
CA ASP A 229 -24.66 6.39 -3.01
C ASP A 229 -23.21 6.13 -2.54
N ASP A 230 -22.51 5.27 -3.27
CA ASP A 230 -21.12 4.90 -2.98
C ASP A 230 -20.12 5.91 -3.60
N ALA A 231 -20.54 6.70 -4.60
CA ALA A 231 -19.67 7.63 -5.31
C ALA A 231 -19.31 8.87 -4.47
N VAL A 232 -18.02 9.22 -4.43
CA VAL A 232 -17.53 10.36 -3.62
C VAL A 232 -17.55 11.72 -4.33
N GLY A 233 -17.71 11.74 -5.66
CA GLY A 233 -17.72 12.97 -6.46
C GLY A 233 -16.33 13.52 -6.77
N GLU A 234 -16.27 14.44 -7.75
CA GLU A 234 -15.02 14.84 -8.41
C GLU A 234 -13.99 15.50 -7.49
N GLU A 235 -14.40 16.45 -6.65
CA GLU A 235 -13.47 17.20 -5.79
C GLU A 235 -12.74 16.28 -4.80
N ARG A 236 -13.53 15.47 -4.06
CA ARG A 236 -13.01 14.49 -3.11
C ARG A 236 -12.17 13.42 -3.81
N TYR A 237 -12.64 12.94 -4.96
CA TYR A 237 -11.92 11.93 -5.75
C TYR A 237 -10.55 12.42 -6.22
N ARG A 238 -10.46 13.63 -6.79
CA ARG A 238 -9.18 14.21 -7.25
C ARG A 238 -8.17 14.37 -6.10
N ARG A 239 -8.63 14.77 -4.91
CA ARG A 239 -7.77 14.89 -3.72
C ARG A 239 -7.15 13.55 -3.34
N PHE A 240 -7.95 12.49 -3.25
CA PHE A 240 -7.45 11.13 -2.96
C PHE A 240 -6.59 10.57 -4.09
N LEU A 241 -6.95 10.79 -5.36
CA LEU A 241 -6.14 10.33 -6.47
C LEU A 241 -4.73 10.95 -6.44
N ARG A 242 -4.61 12.25 -6.12
CA ARG A 242 -3.32 12.91 -5.90
C ARG A 242 -2.57 12.34 -4.69
N GLN A 243 -3.27 12.00 -3.62
CA GLN A 243 -2.69 11.36 -2.43
C GLN A 243 -2.03 10.05 -2.80
N PHE A 244 -2.76 9.16 -3.45
CA PHE A 244 -2.28 7.82 -3.73
C PHE A 244 -1.28 7.80 -4.88
N VAL A 245 -1.53 8.50 -5.98
CA VAL A 245 -0.63 8.46 -7.16
C VAL A 245 0.64 9.31 -6.94
N GLY A 246 0.57 10.38 -6.16
CA GLY A 246 1.70 11.31 -6.01
C GLY A 246 2.01 12.10 -7.29
N PHE A 247 1.00 12.28 -8.15
CA PHE A 247 1.07 12.98 -9.43
C PHE A 247 -0.28 13.60 -9.76
N ASP A 248 -0.29 14.67 -10.56
CA ASP A 248 -1.53 15.26 -11.07
C ASP A 248 -2.05 14.44 -12.26
N VAL A 249 -3.21 13.79 -12.07
CA VAL A 249 -3.82 12.87 -13.02
C VAL A 249 -5.16 13.43 -13.46
N ASP A 250 -5.44 13.43 -14.76
CA ASP A 250 -6.76 13.73 -15.29
C ASP A 250 -7.63 12.46 -15.22
N PRO A 251 -8.68 12.42 -14.36
CA PRO A 251 -9.47 11.20 -14.20
C PRO A 251 -10.20 10.75 -15.47
N ASP A 252 -10.48 11.67 -16.40
CA ASP A 252 -11.11 11.33 -17.67
C ASP A 252 -10.15 10.59 -18.59
N ARG A 253 -8.90 11.07 -18.67
CA ARG A 253 -7.86 10.41 -19.44
C ARG A 253 -7.43 9.09 -18.83
N ALA A 254 -7.28 9.05 -17.51
CA ALA A 254 -6.98 7.81 -16.79
C ALA A 254 -8.04 6.72 -17.05
N HIS A 255 -9.32 7.09 -17.08
CA HIS A 255 -10.40 6.15 -17.38
C HIS A 255 -10.31 5.58 -18.79
N GLU A 256 -10.13 6.44 -19.81
CA GLU A 256 -10.01 5.97 -21.20
C GLU A 256 -8.73 5.15 -21.41
N TRP A 257 -7.60 5.59 -20.83
CA TRP A 257 -6.36 4.81 -20.81
C TRP A 257 -6.55 3.43 -20.17
N GLY A 258 -7.27 3.35 -19.05
CA GLY A 258 -7.58 2.09 -18.38
C GLY A 258 -8.40 1.14 -19.27
N LYS A 259 -9.37 1.67 -20.02
CA LYS A 259 -10.18 0.90 -20.98
C LYS A 259 -9.34 0.38 -22.15
N GLU A 260 -8.46 1.22 -22.70
CA GLU A 260 -7.54 0.83 -23.77
C GLU A 260 -6.61 -0.28 -23.29
N LYS A 261 -5.99 -0.12 -22.11
CA LYS A 261 -5.12 -1.16 -21.53
C LYS A 261 -5.86 -2.46 -21.25
N LEU A 262 -7.08 -2.38 -20.73
CA LEU A 262 -7.89 -3.56 -20.49
C LEU A 262 -8.16 -4.34 -21.79
N ALA A 263 -8.49 -3.65 -22.88
CA ALA A 263 -8.70 -4.28 -24.18
C ALA A 263 -7.40 -4.93 -24.72
N GLU A 264 -6.27 -4.22 -24.65
CA GLU A 264 -4.96 -4.75 -25.08
C GLU A 264 -4.56 -6.02 -24.30
N ILE A 265 -4.78 -6.06 -22.99
CA ILE A 265 -4.47 -7.22 -22.15
C ILE A 265 -5.38 -8.41 -22.51
N ILE A 266 -6.67 -8.17 -22.71
CA ILE A 266 -7.63 -9.23 -23.09
C ILE A 266 -7.27 -9.84 -24.44
N ASP A 267 -6.82 -9.04 -25.40
CA ASP A 267 -6.38 -9.53 -26.71
C ASP A 267 -5.13 -10.42 -26.57
N GLN A 268 -4.16 -10.03 -25.73
CA GLN A 268 -2.98 -10.85 -25.44
C GLN A 268 -3.33 -12.15 -24.72
N GLN A 269 -4.19 -12.10 -23.70
CA GLN A 269 -4.68 -13.30 -23.01
C GLN A 269 -5.40 -14.25 -23.99
N THR A 270 -6.24 -13.70 -24.87
CA THR A 270 -6.92 -14.50 -25.90
C THR A 270 -5.93 -15.19 -26.82
N ALA A 271 -4.90 -14.49 -27.28
CA ALA A 271 -3.87 -15.08 -28.14
C ALA A 271 -3.12 -16.23 -27.46
N ILE A 272 -2.74 -16.06 -26.19
CA ILE A 272 -2.08 -17.12 -25.39
C ILE A 272 -3.01 -18.31 -25.18
N ALA A 273 -4.30 -18.06 -24.88
CA ALA A 273 -5.29 -19.11 -24.71
C ALA A 273 -5.43 -19.96 -25.98
N GLU A 274 -5.45 -19.33 -27.15
CA GLU A 274 -5.51 -20.04 -28.44
C GLU A 274 -4.22 -20.78 -28.77
N ASP A 275 -3.06 -20.23 -28.44
CA ASP A 275 -1.75 -20.87 -28.66
C ASP A 275 -1.59 -22.14 -27.80
N LEU A 276 -1.90 -22.06 -26.50
CA LEU A 276 -1.78 -23.18 -25.58
C LEU A 276 -2.78 -24.31 -25.87
N TYR A 277 -4.02 -23.96 -26.24
CA TYR A 277 -5.14 -24.91 -26.18
C TYR A 277 -5.97 -25.02 -27.45
N GLY A 278 -5.57 -24.30 -28.50
CA GLY A 278 -6.22 -24.30 -29.81
C GLY A 278 -7.24 -23.18 -29.98
N ARG A 279 -7.45 -22.81 -31.25
CA ARG A 279 -8.35 -21.74 -31.69
C ARG A 279 -9.75 -21.85 -31.10
N GLY A 280 -10.28 -20.72 -30.62
CA GLY A 280 -11.60 -20.63 -30.00
C GLY A 280 -11.63 -20.98 -28.50
N THR A 281 -10.49 -21.30 -27.89
CA THR A 281 -10.40 -21.43 -26.42
C THR A 281 -10.51 -20.05 -25.79
N THR A 282 -11.43 -19.89 -24.85
CA THR A 282 -11.57 -18.61 -24.11
C THR A 282 -10.51 -18.47 -23.03
N VAL A 283 -10.22 -17.24 -22.60
CA VAL A 283 -9.30 -16.96 -21.47
C VAL A 283 -9.68 -17.77 -20.22
N TRP A 284 -10.97 -17.78 -19.87
CA TRP A 284 -11.49 -18.54 -18.73
C TRP A 284 -11.26 -20.06 -18.86
N GLN A 285 -11.47 -20.61 -20.06
CA GLN A 285 -11.19 -22.03 -20.32
C GLN A 285 -9.70 -22.34 -20.25
N ALA A 286 -8.83 -21.42 -20.66
CA ALA A 286 -7.39 -21.59 -20.55
C ALA A 286 -6.94 -21.59 -19.08
N MET A 287 -7.39 -20.62 -18.27
CA MET A 287 -7.09 -20.57 -16.83
C MET A 287 -7.57 -21.82 -16.09
N ASP A 288 -8.78 -22.32 -16.39
CA ASP A 288 -9.31 -23.55 -15.82
C ASP A 288 -8.51 -24.82 -16.21
N ARG A 289 -7.85 -24.80 -17.37
CA ARG A 289 -6.91 -25.87 -17.76
C ARG A 289 -5.56 -25.73 -17.09
N LEU A 290 -4.99 -24.52 -17.03
CA LEU A 290 -3.75 -24.21 -16.33
C LEU A 290 -3.83 -24.65 -14.85
N ASN A 291 -4.98 -24.46 -14.20
CA ASN A 291 -5.25 -24.90 -12.83
C ASN A 291 -5.20 -26.42 -12.62
N ARG A 292 -5.18 -27.23 -13.69
CA ARG A 292 -5.13 -28.71 -13.62
C ARG A 292 -3.85 -29.30 -14.18
N GLU A 293 -2.94 -28.47 -14.70
CA GLU A 293 -1.69 -28.94 -15.26
C GLU A 293 -0.65 -29.16 -14.16
N GLU A 294 -0.23 -30.41 -13.99
CA GLU A 294 0.70 -30.84 -12.94
C GLU A 294 1.98 -29.99 -12.87
N LYS A 295 2.49 -29.51 -14.02
CA LYS A 295 3.69 -28.67 -14.06
C LYS A 295 3.52 -27.32 -13.33
N TYR A 296 2.30 -26.85 -13.09
CA TYR A 296 2.02 -25.59 -12.40
C TYR A 296 1.55 -25.78 -10.96
N LEU A 297 1.33 -27.02 -10.49
CA LEU A 297 0.84 -27.27 -9.15
C LEU A 297 2.01 -27.35 -8.15
N ILE A 298 1.80 -26.76 -6.98
CA ILE A 298 2.60 -27.00 -5.77
C ILE A 298 1.67 -27.60 -4.73
N HIS A 299 2.12 -28.64 -4.04
CA HIS A 299 1.38 -29.28 -2.96
C HIS A 299 2.09 -29.12 -1.62
N GLY A 300 1.37 -28.64 -0.62
CA GLY A 300 1.93 -28.40 0.71
C GLY A 300 2.67 -27.07 0.86
N THR A 301 2.49 -26.46 2.02
CA THR A 301 3.12 -25.18 2.39
C THR A 301 4.65 -25.23 2.46
N SER A 302 5.23 -26.41 2.73
CA SER A 302 6.68 -26.60 2.68
C SER A 302 7.24 -26.42 1.27
N ALA A 303 6.61 -27.04 0.26
CA ALA A 303 7.03 -26.90 -1.13
C ALA A 303 6.73 -25.49 -1.67
N LEU A 304 5.66 -24.86 -1.18
CA LEU A 304 5.35 -23.46 -1.48
C LEU A 304 6.44 -22.52 -1.01
N THR A 305 6.88 -22.69 0.24
CA THR A 305 7.93 -21.87 0.85
C THR A 305 9.27 -22.06 0.14
N GLU A 306 9.64 -23.31 -0.16
CA GLU A 306 10.85 -23.63 -0.95
C GLU A 306 10.81 -22.98 -2.34
N TRP A 307 9.69 -23.10 -3.05
CA TRP A 307 9.54 -22.49 -4.38
C TRP A 307 9.64 -20.95 -4.35
N MET A 308 9.01 -20.30 -3.36
CA MET A 308 9.12 -18.84 -3.19
C MET A 308 10.57 -18.43 -2.94
N GLN A 309 11.25 -19.13 -2.03
CA GLN A 309 12.63 -18.84 -1.67
C GLN A 309 13.58 -19.02 -2.86
N GLU A 310 13.49 -20.16 -3.56
CA GLU A 310 14.31 -20.42 -4.76
C GLU A 310 14.09 -19.36 -5.85
N THR A 311 12.83 -18.92 -6.02
CA THR A 311 12.48 -17.90 -7.01
C THR A 311 13.12 -16.55 -6.66
N ALA A 312 13.05 -16.14 -5.40
CA ALA A 312 13.62 -14.89 -4.92
C ALA A 312 15.17 -14.92 -4.94
N ASP A 313 15.78 -16.01 -4.47
CA ASP A 313 17.23 -16.20 -4.46
C ASP A 313 17.81 -16.19 -5.88
N ARG A 314 17.14 -16.84 -6.83
CA ARG A 314 17.53 -16.82 -8.25
C ARG A 314 17.43 -15.40 -8.82
N ALA A 315 16.34 -14.68 -8.54
CA ALA A 315 16.19 -13.30 -9.00
C ALA A 315 17.32 -12.41 -8.47
N ILE A 316 17.71 -12.55 -7.19
CA ILE A 316 18.86 -11.83 -6.63
C ILE A 316 20.14 -12.19 -7.40
N ALA A 317 20.42 -13.48 -7.58
CA ALA A 317 21.65 -13.95 -8.21
C ALA A 317 21.79 -13.49 -9.68
N ASP A 318 20.70 -13.50 -10.44
CA ASP A 318 20.72 -13.15 -11.86
C ASP A 318 20.73 -11.63 -12.11
N LEU A 319 20.03 -10.87 -11.26
CA LEU A 319 19.83 -9.43 -11.43
C LEU A 319 20.93 -8.58 -10.79
N HIS A 320 21.59 -9.07 -9.74
CA HIS A 320 22.68 -8.36 -9.08
C HIS A 320 23.89 -8.22 -10.00
N GLY A 321 24.40 -6.99 -10.13
CA GLY A 321 25.57 -6.65 -10.95
C GLY A 321 25.29 -6.55 -12.46
N THR A 322 24.07 -6.91 -12.91
CA THR A 322 23.62 -6.81 -14.30
C THR A 322 22.60 -5.69 -14.47
N HIS A 323 21.44 -5.84 -13.83
CA HIS A 323 20.30 -4.93 -13.90
C HIS A 323 20.23 -4.01 -12.68
N PHE A 324 20.66 -4.50 -11.52
CA PHE A 324 20.60 -3.79 -10.24
C PHE A 324 21.91 -3.90 -9.46
N ASP A 325 22.19 -2.88 -8.66
CA ASP A 325 23.22 -2.89 -7.63
C ASP A 325 22.61 -3.24 -6.27
N ILE A 326 22.27 -4.52 -6.07
CA ILE A 326 21.62 -4.99 -4.83
C ILE A 326 22.62 -4.99 -3.65
N PRO A 327 22.44 -4.15 -2.61
CA PRO A 327 23.33 -4.11 -1.45
C PRO A 327 23.34 -5.43 -0.68
N ALA A 328 24.47 -5.81 -0.08
CA ALA A 328 24.62 -7.10 0.61
C ALA A 328 23.54 -7.42 1.66
N PRO A 329 23.08 -6.47 2.51
CA PRO A 329 21.98 -6.73 3.44
C PRO A 329 20.64 -7.04 2.76
N VAL A 330 20.43 -6.55 1.53
CA VAL A 330 19.22 -6.72 0.70
C VAL A 330 19.32 -7.96 -0.20
N GLN A 331 20.44 -8.70 -0.15
CA GLN A 331 20.55 -10.00 -0.81
C GLN A 331 19.93 -11.14 0.02
N THR A 332 19.36 -10.81 1.18
CA THR A 332 18.69 -11.78 2.06
C THR A 332 17.21 -11.44 2.17
N ILE A 333 16.36 -12.34 1.69
CA ILE A 333 14.92 -12.33 1.86
C ILE A 333 14.46 -13.66 2.47
N GLU A 334 13.54 -13.61 3.41
CA GLU A 334 12.93 -14.80 4.01
C GLU A 334 11.51 -14.99 3.47
N CYS A 335 11.22 -16.12 2.82
CA CYS A 335 9.88 -16.48 2.38
C CYS A 335 9.19 -17.33 3.46
N LEU A 336 7.97 -16.96 3.87
CA LEU A 336 7.28 -17.53 5.03
C LEU A 336 5.78 -17.73 4.76
N ILE A 337 5.15 -18.54 5.62
CA ILE A 337 3.69 -18.67 5.66
C ILE A 337 3.15 -17.75 6.75
N ASP A 338 2.18 -16.92 6.40
CA ASP A 338 1.49 -16.06 7.36
C ASP A 338 0.44 -16.89 8.14
N PRO A 339 0.48 -16.88 9.48
CA PRO A 339 -0.48 -17.61 10.31
C PRO A 339 -1.92 -17.11 10.21
N ALA A 340 -2.17 -15.89 9.70
CA ALA A 340 -3.54 -15.34 9.65
C ALA A 340 -4.45 -16.02 8.61
N GLY A 341 -3.89 -16.65 7.56
CA GLY A 341 -4.66 -17.43 6.58
C GLY A 341 -5.69 -16.64 5.75
N THR A 342 -5.40 -15.39 5.43
CA THR A 342 -6.26 -14.44 4.71
C THR A 342 -6.32 -14.64 3.19
N GLY A 343 -5.41 -15.42 2.59
CA GLY A 343 -5.40 -15.71 1.16
C GLY A 343 -4.55 -14.78 0.27
N GLY A 344 -3.81 -13.84 0.85
CA GLY A 344 -2.93 -12.91 0.11
C GLY A 344 -1.44 -13.20 0.28
N ILE A 345 -0.63 -12.66 -0.64
CA ILE A 345 0.83 -12.55 -0.50
C ILE A 345 1.13 -11.11 -0.15
N PHE A 346 2.03 -10.86 0.80
CA PHE A 346 2.44 -9.52 1.20
C PHE A 346 3.90 -9.48 1.66
N TYR A 347 4.49 -8.29 1.60
CA TYR A 347 5.86 -8.03 2.01
C TYR A 347 5.93 -7.21 3.31
N THR A 348 6.87 -7.57 4.19
CA THR A 348 7.28 -6.74 5.32
C THR A 348 8.74 -6.30 5.14
N PRO A 349 9.04 -4.99 5.21
CA PRO A 349 10.39 -4.47 5.05
C PRO A 349 11.35 -4.93 6.16
N PRO A 350 12.68 -4.91 5.89
CA PRO A 350 13.67 -5.10 6.94
C PRO A 350 13.53 -4.01 8.01
N ASN A 351 14.01 -4.31 9.22
CA ASN A 351 14.22 -3.25 10.23
C ASN A 351 15.27 -2.23 9.74
N ASP A 352 15.25 -0.99 10.22
CA ASP A 352 16.22 0.08 9.82
C ASP A 352 17.69 -0.31 10.08
N ASP A 353 17.93 -1.26 10.98
CA ASP A 353 19.25 -1.82 11.31
C ASP A 353 19.55 -3.19 10.66
N PHE A 354 18.65 -3.72 9.85
CA PHE A 354 18.70 -5.07 9.25
C PHE A 354 18.81 -6.23 10.25
N SER A 355 18.45 -6.02 11.53
CA SER A 355 18.37 -7.11 12.53
C SER A 355 17.35 -8.19 12.16
N ARG A 356 16.31 -7.81 11.40
CA ARG A 356 15.39 -8.70 10.69
C ARG A 356 15.48 -8.38 9.20
N PRO A 357 15.72 -9.38 8.31
CA PRO A 357 15.69 -9.16 6.87
C PRO A 357 14.26 -8.88 6.39
N GLY A 358 14.13 -8.44 5.13
CA GLY A 358 12.81 -8.36 4.50
C GLY A 358 12.19 -9.74 4.39
N ARG A 359 10.86 -9.82 4.55
CA ARG A 359 10.12 -11.08 4.50
C ARG A 359 8.98 -10.99 3.51
N MET A 360 8.83 -12.02 2.69
CA MET A 360 7.65 -12.24 1.86
C MET A 360 6.79 -13.31 2.54
N TRP A 361 5.52 -13.03 2.68
CA TRP A 361 4.57 -13.88 3.38
C TRP A 361 3.48 -14.35 2.44
N TRP A 362 3.15 -15.64 2.48
CA TRP A 362 1.95 -16.17 1.85
C TRP A 362 0.95 -16.57 2.94
N SER A 363 -0.20 -15.92 2.95
CA SER A 363 -1.30 -16.22 3.86
C SER A 363 -2.19 -17.30 3.26
N VAL A 364 -2.09 -18.54 3.77
CA VAL A 364 -2.78 -19.71 3.18
C VAL A 364 -4.11 -19.95 3.88
N PRO A 365 -5.26 -19.89 3.18
CA PRO A 365 -6.57 -20.18 3.76
C PRO A 365 -6.66 -21.59 4.33
N ALA A 366 -7.42 -21.74 5.41
CA ALA A 366 -7.58 -23.04 6.07
C ALA A 366 -8.16 -24.10 5.10
N GLY A 367 -7.43 -25.21 4.96
CA GLY A 367 -7.83 -26.32 4.10
C GLY A 367 -7.31 -26.23 2.66
N GLU A 368 -6.64 -25.15 2.27
CA GLU A 368 -5.92 -25.08 1.00
C GLU A 368 -4.54 -25.74 1.11
N ASP A 369 -4.26 -26.64 0.17
CA ASP A 369 -2.99 -27.41 0.11
C ASP A 369 -2.42 -27.49 -1.32
N THR A 370 -3.04 -26.79 -2.28
CA THR A 370 -2.62 -26.78 -3.68
C THR A 370 -2.53 -25.35 -4.18
N PHE A 371 -1.40 -24.98 -4.77
CA PHE A 371 -1.10 -23.62 -5.21
C PHE A 371 -0.68 -23.61 -6.69
N HIS A 372 -0.92 -22.49 -7.37
CA HIS A 372 -0.78 -22.38 -8.82
C HIS A 372 0.38 -21.45 -9.22
N ARG A 373 1.53 -22.04 -9.59
CA ARG A 373 2.72 -21.27 -10.01
C ARG A 373 2.51 -20.39 -11.23
N TRP A 374 1.67 -20.83 -12.17
CA TRP A 374 1.39 -20.07 -13.38
C TRP A 374 0.78 -18.69 -13.04
N GLN A 375 -0.06 -18.64 -12.02
CA GLN A 375 -0.74 -17.42 -11.59
C GLN A 375 0.17 -16.58 -10.70
N GLU A 376 0.87 -17.21 -9.76
CA GLU A 376 1.51 -16.50 -8.64
C GLU A 376 3.00 -16.19 -8.83
N LEU A 377 3.64 -16.64 -9.92
CA LEU A 377 5.03 -16.27 -10.20
C LEU A 377 5.23 -14.75 -10.26
N THR A 378 4.28 -14.03 -10.87
CA THR A 378 4.32 -12.57 -10.97
C THR A 378 4.24 -11.91 -9.58
N THR A 379 3.41 -12.45 -8.69
CA THR A 379 3.24 -11.95 -7.33
C THR A 379 4.50 -12.16 -6.48
N VAL A 380 5.25 -13.23 -6.71
CA VAL A 380 6.57 -13.43 -6.06
C VAL A 380 7.57 -12.36 -6.49
N TYR A 381 7.56 -11.91 -7.74
CA TYR A 381 8.40 -10.80 -8.18
C TYR A 381 7.90 -9.44 -7.66
N HIS A 382 6.58 -9.27 -7.56
CA HIS A 382 5.92 -8.09 -7.02
C HIS A 382 6.30 -7.85 -5.54
N GLU A 383 6.09 -8.85 -4.68
CA GLU A 383 6.35 -8.76 -3.23
C GLU A 383 7.83 -8.98 -2.89
N GLY A 384 8.53 -9.76 -3.70
CA GLY A 384 9.94 -10.10 -3.54
C GLY A 384 10.87 -9.23 -4.38
N VAL A 385 11.71 -9.88 -5.18
CA VAL A 385 12.78 -9.25 -5.96
C VAL A 385 12.45 -9.35 -7.46
N PRO A 386 12.49 -8.26 -8.23
CA PRO A 386 12.99 -6.92 -7.88
C PRO A 386 11.91 -5.94 -7.40
N GLY A 387 10.72 -6.40 -6.98
CA GLY A 387 9.63 -5.56 -6.50
C GLY A 387 9.86 -4.93 -5.12
N HIS A 388 8.92 -5.13 -4.18
CA HIS A 388 8.94 -4.46 -2.88
C HIS A 388 10.21 -4.72 -2.06
N HIS A 389 10.77 -5.94 -2.12
CA HIS A 389 11.98 -6.24 -1.36
C HIS A 389 13.15 -5.35 -1.75
N LEU A 390 13.38 -5.18 -3.04
CA LEU A 390 14.47 -4.34 -3.53
C LEU A 390 14.20 -2.86 -3.25
N GLN A 391 12.97 -2.39 -3.50
CA GLN A 391 12.61 -0.99 -3.30
C GLN A 391 12.71 -0.54 -1.85
N CYS A 392 12.13 -1.31 -0.93
CA CYS A 392 12.19 -0.99 0.50
C CYS A 392 13.58 -1.21 1.07
N GLY A 393 14.23 -2.34 0.75
CA GLY A 393 15.58 -2.65 1.23
C GLY A 393 16.61 -1.60 0.80
N GLN A 394 16.55 -1.14 -0.46
CA GLN A 394 17.46 -0.11 -0.95
C GLN A 394 17.24 1.24 -0.25
N ALA A 395 15.99 1.64 0.00
CA ALA A 395 15.69 2.86 0.75
C ALA A 395 16.28 2.83 2.18
N VAL A 396 16.28 1.66 2.84
CA VAL A 396 16.90 1.50 4.17
C VAL A 396 18.43 1.58 4.10
N CYS A 397 19.06 1.08 3.02
CA CYS A 397 20.50 1.19 2.83
C CYS A 397 20.99 2.64 2.65
N GLU A 398 20.12 3.55 2.20
CA GLU A 398 20.43 4.97 1.99
C GLU A 398 20.44 5.79 3.29
N ARG A 399 20.69 5.16 4.44
CA ARG A 399 20.65 5.81 5.77
C ARG A 399 21.66 6.91 6.00
N ASP A 400 22.78 6.87 5.27
CA ASP A 400 23.80 7.91 5.32
C ASP A 400 23.37 9.15 4.51
N ARG A 401 22.31 9.05 3.70
CA ARG A 401 21.80 10.12 2.84
C ARG A 401 20.42 10.60 3.24
N LEU A 402 19.48 9.68 3.44
CA LEU A 402 18.08 9.97 3.75
C LEU A 402 17.86 10.05 5.26
N ASN A 403 17.18 11.07 5.76
CA ASN A 403 16.73 11.12 7.15
C ASN A 403 15.66 10.04 7.47
N LEU A 404 15.38 9.86 8.76
CA LEU A 404 14.44 8.85 9.25
C LEU A 404 13.03 8.98 8.65
N TRP A 405 12.54 10.20 8.42
CA TRP A 405 11.22 10.42 7.83
C TRP A 405 11.15 9.87 6.41
N ARG A 406 12.15 10.14 5.56
CA ARG A 406 12.26 9.60 4.19
C ARG A 406 12.37 8.08 4.15
N ARG A 407 12.96 7.45 5.18
CA ARG A 407 13.16 5.99 5.23
C ARG A 407 11.96 5.22 5.79
N LEU A 408 11.31 5.73 6.83
CA LEU A 408 10.28 4.98 7.58
C LEU A 408 8.86 5.54 7.43
N ALA A 409 8.71 6.86 7.38
CA ALA A 409 7.40 7.50 7.48
C ALA A 409 6.82 7.92 6.13
N CYS A 410 7.67 8.25 5.16
CA CYS A 410 7.24 8.65 3.83
C CYS A 410 6.97 7.43 2.96
N TRP A 411 5.70 7.22 2.60
CA TRP A 411 5.29 6.20 1.65
C TRP A 411 4.25 6.75 0.68
N ASN A 412 4.46 6.56 -0.63
CA ASN A 412 3.50 6.88 -1.67
C ASN A 412 3.09 5.62 -2.45
N SER A 413 1.79 5.38 -2.58
CA SER A 413 1.26 4.18 -3.22
C SER A 413 1.64 4.10 -4.70
N GLY A 414 1.48 5.17 -5.47
CA GLY A 414 1.84 5.22 -6.88
C GLY A 414 3.34 4.97 -7.11
N HIS A 415 4.18 5.37 -6.17
CA HIS A 415 5.59 5.01 -6.17
C HIS A 415 5.82 3.52 -5.90
N GLY A 416 5.41 3.02 -4.74
CA GLY A 416 5.72 1.65 -4.29
C GLY A 416 5.00 0.57 -5.10
N GLU A 417 3.68 0.72 -5.27
CA GLU A 417 2.86 -0.22 -6.02
C GLU A 417 3.14 -0.13 -7.53
N GLY A 418 3.36 1.09 -8.02
CA GLY A 418 3.78 1.31 -9.39
C GLY A 418 5.15 0.70 -9.69
N TRP A 419 6.08 0.75 -8.73
CA TRP A 419 7.38 0.08 -8.83
C TRP A 419 7.22 -1.44 -8.92
N ALA A 420 6.40 -2.03 -8.05
CA ALA A 420 6.20 -3.47 -8.04
C ALA A 420 5.57 -3.97 -9.36
N LEU A 421 4.59 -3.26 -9.91
CA LEU A 421 4.05 -3.55 -11.25
C LEU A 421 5.07 -3.29 -12.38
N TYR A 422 5.91 -2.28 -12.23
CA TYR A 422 7.01 -2.04 -13.16
C TYR A 422 8.03 -3.20 -13.14
N ALA A 423 8.33 -3.73 -11.94
CA ALA A 423 9.20 -4.88 -11.74
C ALA A 423 8.62 -6.15 -12.37
N GLU A 424 7.31 -6.42 -12.22
CA GLU A 424 6.62 -7.53 -12.90
C GLU A 424 6.81 -7.45 -14.43
N ALA A 425 6.59 -6.27 -15.02
CA ALA A 425 6.79 -6.05 -16.45
C ALA A 425 8.26 -6.16 -16.86
N LEU A 426 9.20 -5.70 -16.03
CA LEU A 426 10.64 -5.87 -16.27
C LEU A 426 11.03 -7.35 -16.29
N MET A 427 10.51 -8.17 -15.37
CA MET A 427 10.82 -9.60 -15.33
C MET A 427 10.35 -10.32 -16.59
N ASP A 428 9.24 -9.89 -17.17
CA ASP A 428 8.79 -10.34 -18.49
C ASP A 428 9.75 -9.91 -19.62
N GLU A 429 10.16 -8.64 -19.65
CA GLU A 429 11.17 -8.15 -20.62
C GLU A 429 12.48 -8.95 -20.57
N LEU A 430 12.82 -9.50 -19.40
CA LEU A 430 14.02 -10.30 -19.15
C LEU A 430 13.83 -11.80 -19.39
N GLY A 431 12.63 -12.24 -19.80
CA GLY A 431 12.34 -13.62 -20.17
C GLY A 431 11.90 -14.54 -19.02
N TYR A 432 11.62 -14.01 -17.83
CA TYR A 432 11.15 -14.83 -16.70
C TYR A 432 9.70 -15.33 -16.87
N HIS A 433 8.96 -14.74 -17.82
CA HIS A 433 7.62 -15.15 -18.22
C HIS A 433 7.58 -15.73 -19.66
N ASP A 434 8.67 -16.33 -20.14
CA ASP A 434 8.71 -17.01 -21.46
C ASP A 434 7.78 -18.23 -21.54
N ASP A 435 7.43 -18.84 -20.40
CA ASP A 435 6.38 -19.87 -20.35
C ASP A 435 5.01 -19.21 -20.54
N PRO A 436 4.19 -19.62 -21.55
CA PRO A 436 2.94 -18.92 -21.82
C PRO A 436 1.91 -18.99 -20.68
N GLY A 437 1.99 -20.01 -19.80
CA GLY A 437 1.15 -20.09 -18.61
C GLY A 437 1.53 -19.04 -17.56
N THR A 438 2.82 -18.86 -17.27
CA THR A 438 3.27 -17.79 -16.36
C THR A 438 3.07 -16.41 -16.97
N LYS A 439 3.13 -16.26 -18.30
CA LYS A 439 2.72 -15.04 -19.01
C LYS A 439 1.23 -14.75 -18.85
N MET A 440 0.37 -15.77 -18.87
CA MET A 440 -1.06 -15.62 -18.58
C MET A 440 -1.28 -15.08 -17.15
N GLY A 441 -0.53 -15.57 -16.16
CA GLY A 441 -0.62 -15.09 -14.77
C GLY A 441 -0.22 -13.62 -14.62
N LEU A 442 0.89 -13.20 -15.25
CA LEU A 442 1.28 -11.79 -15.32
C LEU A 442 0.16 -10.92 -15.92
N LEU A 443 -0.40 -11.34 -17.05
CA LEU A 443 -1.47 -10.59 -17.72
C LEU A 443 -2.76 -10.59 -16.88
N ASP A 444 -3.07 -11.65 -16.14
CA ASP A 444 -4.21 -11.68 -15.21
C ASP A 444 -4.02 -10.67 -14.07
N ALA A 445 -2.83 -10.62 -13.48
CA ALA A 445 -2.49 -9.63 -12.47
C ALA A 445 -2.60 -8.20 -13.02
N GLN A 446 -2.08 -7.94 -14.23
CA GLN A 446 -2.19 -6.63 -14.89
C GLN A 446 -3.64 -6.29 -15.26
N ARG A 447 -4.44 -7.28 -15.69
CA ARG A 447 -5.86 -7.09 -16.03
C ARG A 447 -6.64 -6.58 -14.83
N LEU A 448 -6.42 -7.15 -13.65
CA LEU A 448 -7.01 -6.67 -12.40
C LEU A 448 -6.65 -5.20 -12.16
N ARG A 449 -5.37 -4.82 -12.27
CA ARG A 449 -4.94 -3.43 -11.99
C ARG A 449 -5.41 -2.43 -13.06
N ALA A 450 -5.58 -2.84 -14.32
CA ALA A 450 -6.23 -2.02 -15.34
C ALA A 450 -7.74 -1.86 -15.07
N ALA A 451 -8.43 -2.94 -14.69
CA ALA A 451 -9.84 -2.91 -14.32
C ALA A 451 -10.10 -2.00 -13.10
N ARG A 452 -9.19 -1.97 -12.12
CA ARG A 452 -9.22 -1.04 -10.98
C ARG A 452 -9.32 0.43 -11.42
N VAL A 453 -8.53 0.84 -12.42
CA VAL A 453 -8.55 2.21 -12.94
C VAL A 453 -9.92 2.56 -13.50
N VAL A 454 -10.47 1.69 -14.35
CA VAL A 454 -11.77 1.89 -15.00
C VAL A 454 -12.91 1.92 -13.99
N LEU A 455 -12.92 0.97 -13.04
CA LEU A 455 -13.96 0.86 -12.02
C LEU A 455 -13.95 2.06 -11.07
N ASP A 456 -12.80 2.38 -10.51
CA ASP A 456 -12.68 3.41 -9.47
C ASP A 456 -13.02 4.80 -10.02
N THR A 457 -12.44 5.17 -11.17
CA THR A 457 -12.81 6.42 -11.88
C THR A 457 -14.25 6.40 -12.39
N GLY A 458 -14.76 5.23 -12.79
CA GLY A 458 -16.11 5.03 -13.28
C GLY A 458 -17.16 5.35 -12.21
N VAL A 459 -17.08 4.64 -11.09
CA VAL A 459 -18.03 4.76 -9.98
C VAL A 459 -17.96 6.13 -9.34
N HIS A 460 -16.79 6.58 -8.91
CA HIS A 460 -16.68 7.78 -8.07
C HIS A 460 -17.01 9.07 -8.83
N LEU A 461 -16.92 9.04 -10.16
CA LEU A 461 -17.29 10.17 -11.04
C LEU A 461 -18.58 9.93 -11.82
N LYS A 462 -19.28 8.81 -11.59
CA LYS A 462 -20.51 8.41 -12.28
C LYS A 462 -20.39 8.54 -13.80
N LYS A 463 -19.34 7.94 -14.37
CA LYS A 463 -19.11 7.97 -15.82
C LYS A 463 -20.24 7.25 -16.57
N ASP A 464 -20.30 7.49 -17.88
CA ASP A 464 -21.24 6.79 -18.76
C ASP A 464 -20.80 5.34 -18.95
N THR A 465 -21.75 4.40 -18.93
CA THR A 465 -21.49 2.96 -19.13
C THR A 465 -21.48 2.56 -20.62
N GLY A 466 -21.83 3.48 -21.52
CA GLY A 466 -21.88 3.28 -22.97
C GLY A 466 -23.22 2.73 -23.47
N ASP A 467 -24.09 2.24 -22.58
CA ASP A 467 -25.42 1.70 -22.88
C ASP A 467 -26.56 2.63 -22.43
N GLY A 468 -26.23 3.90 -22.11
CA GLY A 468 -27.17 4.91 -21.64
C GLY A 468 -27.36 4.93 -20.12
N GLY A 469 -26.62 4.11 -19.38
CA GLY A 469 -26.55 4.11 -17.92
C GLY A 469 -25.42 4.98 -17.35
N ARG A 470 -25.30 4.94 -16.02
CA ARG A 470 -24.19 5.54 -15.26
C ARG A 470 -23.56 4.46 -14.42
N TRP A 471 -22.26 4.58 -14.20
CA TRP A 471 -21.56 3.71 -13.27
C TRP A 471 -22.17 3.83 -11.87
N ASP A 472 -22.64 2.69 -11.37
CA ASP A 472 -23.08 2.48 -10.00
C ASP A 472 -22.47 1.18 -9.46
N ALA A 473 -22.82 0.82 -8.23
CA ALA A 473 -22.31 -0.38 -7.56
C ALA A 473 -22.68 -1.69 -8.30
N ASP A 474 -23.86 -1.77 -8.92
CA ASP A 474 -24.33 -2.99 -9.58
C ASP A 474 -23.62 -3.20 -10.93
N TYR A 475 -23.42 -2.11 -11.68
CA TYR A 475 -22.60 -2.14 -12.89
C TYR A 475 -21.14 -2.46 -12.55
N ALA A 476 -20.58 -1.83 -11.51
CA ALA A 476 -19.21 -2.10 -11.08
C ALA A 476 -19.00 -3.57 -10.64
N TRP A 477 -19.96 -4.16 -9.94
CA TRP A 477 -19.91 -5.59 -9.59
C TRP A 477 -19.91 -6.49 -10.83
N SER A 478 -20.77 -6.18 -11.80
CA SER A 478 -20.84 -6.94 -13.06
C SER A 478 -19.55 -6.80 -13.87
N PHE A 479 -19.05 -5.57 -14.02
CA PHE A 479 -17.78 -5.27 -14.68
C PHE A 479 -16.60 -6.03 -14.03
N LEU A 480 -16.53 -6.06 -12.70
CA LEU A 480 -15.44 -6.73 -12.00
C LEU A 480 -15.49 -8.25 -12.21
N ARG A 481 -16.67 -8.87 -12.16
CA ARG A 481 -16.88 -10.30 -12.45
C ARG A 481 -16.48 -10.69 -13.87
N ASP A 482 -16.70 -9.81 -14.83
CA ASP A 482 -16.37 -10.08 -16.23
C ASP A 482 -14.87 -9.92 -16.52
N ASN A 483 -14.12 -9.26 -15.62
CA ASN A 483 -12.73 -8.87 -15.85
C ASN A 483 -11.68 -9.45 -14.92
N VAL A 484 -12.06 -10.04 -13.78
CA VAL A 484 -11.09 -10.47 -12.77
C VAL A 484 -11.28 -11.94 -12.42
N ALA A 485 -10.21 -12.73 -12.58
CA ALA A 485 -10.19 -14.15 -12.29
C ALA A 485 -9.88 -14.44 -10.83
N MET A 486 -10.89 -14.28 -9.96
CA MET A 486 -10.72 -14.41 -8.51
C MET A 486 -11.92 -15.10 -7.88
N ALA A 487 -11.69 -15.82 -6.77
CA ALA A 487 -12.77 -16.39 -5.97
C ALA A 487 -13.76 -15.31 -5.51
N GLU A 488 -15.05 -15.63 -5.48
CA GLU A 488 -16.11 -14.62 -5.24
C GLU A 488 -15.92 -13.86 -3.92
N ALA A 489 -15.49 -14.52 -2.85
CA ALA A 489 -15.26 -13.87 -1.56
C ALA A 489 -14.20 -12.77 -1.65
N ASN A 490 -13.04 -13.06 -2.26
CA ASN A 490 -11.97 -12.09 -2.46
C ASN A 490 -12.40 -10.98 -3.43
N LEU A 491 -13.12 -11.35 -4.50
CA LEU A 491 -13.66 -10.40 -5.47
C LEU A 491 -14.67 -9.43 -4.82
N ARG A 492 -15.50 -9.92 -3.90
CA ARG A 492 -16.46 -9.12 -3.14
C ARG A 492 -15.74 -8.15 -2.20
N PHE A 493 -14.68 -8.61 -1.54
CA PHE A 493 -13.86 -7.75 -0.70
C PHE A 493 -13.22 -6.62 -1.52
N GLU A 494 -12.59 -6.94 -2.64
CA GLU A 494 -11.99 -5.94 -3.55
C GLU A 494 -13.03 -4.95 -4.07
N PHE A 495 -14.21 -5.43 -4.46
CA PHE A 495 -15.33 -4.56 -4.83
C PHE A 495 -15.69 -3.57 -3.71
N HIS A 496 -15.83 -4.04 -2.47
CA HIS A 496 -16.13 -3.18 -1.33
C HIS A 496 -14.99 -2.22 -0.99
N ARG A 497 -13.74 -2.65 -1.13
CA ARG A 497 -12.54 -1.82 -0.98
C ARG A 497 -12.58 -0.65 -1.96
N TYR A 498 -12.82 -0.89 -3.25
CA TYR A 498 -12.79 0.18 -4.25
C TYR A 498 -13.92 1.21 -4.03
N LEU A 499 -15.09 0.76 -3.57
CA LEU A 499 -16.18 1.66 -3.21
C LEU A 499 -15.90 2.49 -1.95
N GLY A 500 -15.06 1.98 -1.04
CA GLY A 500 -14.78 2.62 0.25
C GLY A 500 -13.50 3.45 0.28
N TRP A 501 -12.56 3.17 -0.61
CA TRP A 501 -11.21 3.74 -0.57
C TRP A 501 -10.84 4.36 -1.93
N PRO A 502 -11.51 5.49 -2.29
CA PRO A 502 -11.41 6.10 -3.62
C PRO A 502 -9.97 6.49 -3.96
N GLY A 503 -9.57 6.30 -5.22
CA GLY A 503 -8.28 6.78 -5.75
C GLY A 503 -7.08 5.90 -5.42
N GLN A 504 -7.19 4.96 -4.47
CA GLN A 504 -6.11 4.04 -4.13
C GLN A 504 -5.94 2.95 -5.19
N ALA A 505 -7.03 2.33 -5.64
CA ALA A 505 -6.95 1.20 -6.57
C ALA A 505 -6.28 1.52 -7.93
N PRO A 506 -6.46 2.72 -8.52
CA PRO A 506 -5.74 3.14 -9.74
C PRO A 506 -4.24 3.36 -9.57
N SER A 507 -3.75 3.59 -8.34
CA SER A 507 -2.35 4.01 -8.09
C SER A 507 -1.33 3.00 -8.63
N TYR A 508 -1.67 1.71 -8.59
CA TYR A 508 -0.86 0.60 -9.10
C TYR A 508 -0.54 0.81 -10.58
N ALA A 509 -1.58 0.79 -11.43
CA ALA A 509 -1.40 0.83 -12.89
C ALA A 509 -0.93 2.21 -13.38
N LEU A 510 -1.43 3.29 -12.77
CA LEU A 510 -0.98 4.65 -13.09
C LEU A 510 0.46 4.87 -12.67
N GLY A 511 0.85 4.36 -11.50
CA GLY A 511 2.24 4.36 -11.02
C GLY A 511 3.15 3.58 -11.96
N GLN A 512 2.76 2.37 -12.37
CA GLN A 512 3.50 1.56 -13.36
C GLN A 512 3.70 2.34 -14.66
N ASN A 513 2.65 2.98 -15.17
CA ASN A 513 2.71 3.80 -16.38
C ASN A 513 3.73 4.94 -16.23
N LEU A 514 3.71 5.64 -15.10
CA LEU A 514 4.65 6.72 -14.82
C LEU A 514 6.10 6.21 -14.73
N TRP A 515 6.35 5.08 -14.05
CA TRP A 515 7.66 4.42 -14.02
C TRP A 515 8.18 4.07 -15.42
N GLN A 516 7.34 3.45 -16.26
CA GLN A 516 7.70 3.11 -17.64
C GLN A 516 8.00 4.35 -18.49
N ARG A 517 7.18 5.40 -18.37
CA ARG A 517 7.40 6.69 -19.07
C ARG A 517 8.67 7.37 -18.62
N MET A 518 8.97 7.36 -17.32
CA MET A 518 10.22 7.91 -16.78
C MET A 518 11.42 7.15 -17.32
N ARG A 519 11.41 5.81 -17.26
CA ARG A 519 12.50 4.99 -17.82
C ARG A 519 12.73 5.28 -19.29
N ALA A 520 11.68 5.25 -20.12
CA ALA A 520 11.80 5.50 -21.54
C ALA A 520 12.41 6.89 -21.85
N ARG A 521 12.05 7.90 -21.06
CA ARG A 521 12.59 9.27 -21.22
C ARG A 521 14.02 9.40 -20.71
N ALA A 522 14.39 8.69 -19.64
CA ALA A 522 15.76 8.61 -19.16
C ALA A 522 16.67 7.91 -20.19
N GLU A 523 16.21 6.81 -20.78
CA GLU A 523 16.92 6.08 -21.84
C GLU A 523 17.08 6.93 -23.11
N ALA A 524 16.07 7.73 -23.48
CA ALA A 524 16.18 8.70 -24.56
C ALA A 524 17.24 9.79 -24.30
N LYS A 525 17.56 10.06 -23.02
CA LYS A 525 18.66 10.92 -22.57
C LYS A 525 19.98 10.17 -22.36
N ALA A 526 20.08 8.94 -22.90
CA ALA A 526 21.24 8.05 -22.82
C ALA A 526 21.61 7.57 -21.40
N MET A 527 20.67 7.61 -20.46
CA MET A 527 20.82 6.91 -19.17
C MET A 527 20.62 5.41 -19.38
N THR A 528 21.48 4.57 -18.80
CA THR A 528 21.28 3.12 -18.83
C THR A 528 20.14 2.73 -17.89
N THR A 529 19.46 1.62 -18.18
CA THR A 529 18.38 1.10 -17.31
C THR A 529 18.85 0.89 -15.86
N ARG A 530 20.05 0.33 -15.68
CA ARG A 530 20.65 0.16 -14.34
C ARG A 530 20.90 1.49 -13.63
N ALA A 531 21.41 2.50 -14.33
CA ALA A 531 21.60 3.83 -13.73
C ALA A 531 20.26 4.47 -13.35
N PHE A 532 19.24 4.32 -14.20
CA PHE A 532 17.88 4.77 -13.90
C PHE A 532 17.34 4.12 -12.62
N HIS A 533 17.45 2.79 -12.49
CA HIS A 533 17.03 2.06 -11.30
C HIS A 533 17.78 2.50 -10.05
N SER A 534 19.12 2.56 -10.11
CA SER A 534 19.93 2.97 -8.97
C SER A 534 19.60 4.40 -8.51
N THR A 535 19.46 5.35 -9.45
CA THR A 535 19.11 6.74 -9.12
C THR A 535 17.71 6.86 -8.52
N ALA A 536 16.72 6.19 -9.12
CA ALA A 536 15.34 6.32 -8.68
C ALA A 536 15.07 5.64 -7.34
N LEU A 537 15.57 4.41 -7.14
CA LEU A 537 15.37 3.67 -5.90
C LEU A 537 16.14 4.26 -4.71
N ALA A 538 17.26 4.93 -4.96
CA ALA A 538 18.01 5.60 -3.90
C ALA A 538 17.18 6.70 -3.21
N GLU A 539 16.18 7.29 -3.87
CA GLU A 539 15.35 8.35 -3.27
C GLU A 539 14.35 7.85 -2.22
N GLY A 540 14.19 6.54 -2.07
CA GLY A 540 13.10 5.98 -1.25
C GLY A 540 11.73 6.31 -1.83
N SER A 541 10.66 6.12 -1.04
CA SER A 541 9.30 6.30 -1.54
C SER A 541 8.88 7.77 -1.54
N ILE A 542 8.84 8.39 -2.72
CA ILE A 542 8.48 9.80 -2.90
C ILE A 542 7.38 9.99 -3.96
N PRO A 543 6.64 11.11 -3.95
CA PRO A 543 5.63 11.42 -4.96
C PRO A 543 6.19 11.34 -6.37
N MET A 544 5.47 10.64 -7.26
CA MET A 544 5.91 10.38 -8.64
C MET A 544 6.27 11.64 -9.42
N GLY A 545 5.60 12.77 -9.17
CA GLY A 545 5.94 14.06 -9.79
C GLY A 545 7.31 14.60 -9.38
N ILE A 546 7.67 14.44 -8.10
CA ILE A 546 8.97 14.85 -7.57
C ILE A 546 10.05 13.87 -8.05
N LEU A 547 9.77 12.56 -8.04
CA LEU A 547 10.69 11.56 -8.58
C LEU A 547 11.07 11.84 -10.04
N ALA A 548 10.09 12.18 -10.88
CA ALA A 548 10.34 12.54 -12.28
C ALA A 548 11.29 13.74 -12.40
N GLN A 549 11.11 14.77 -11.56
CA GLN A 549 12.02 15.93 -11.55
C GLN A 549 13.43 15.54 -11.10
N VAL A 550 13.57 14.70 -10.08
CA VAL A 550 14.88 14.23 -9.60
C VAL A 550 15.62 13.43 -10.67
N VAL A 551 14.94 12.48 -11.31
CA VAL A 551 15.55 11.55 -12.27
C VAL A 551 15.78 12.20 -13.64
N LEU A 552 14.85 13.02 -14.12
CA LEU A 552 14.87 13.56 -15.48
C LEU A 552 15.32 15.03 -15.57
N GLY A 553 15.27 15.77 -14.45
CA GLY A 553 15.44 17.23 -14.43
C GLY A 553 14.25 18.00 -15.03
N GLU A 554 13.11 17.34 -15.23
CA GLU A 554 11.89 17.92 -15.81
C GLU A 554 10.64 17.14 -15.37
N SER A 555 9.46 17.76 -15.47
CA SER A 555 8.18 17.09 -15.19
C SER A 555 7.73 16.21 -16.35
N LEU A 556 6.99 15.15 -16.04
CA LEU A 556 6.21 14.39 -17.02
C LEU A 556 4.90 15.11 -17.38
N ASP A 557 4.38 14.85 -18.57
CA ASP A 557 3.03 15.31 -18.95
C ASP A 557 1.96 14.55 -18.14
N ALA A 558 0.87 15.24 -17.78
CA ALA A 558 -0.29 14.66 -17.12
C ALA A 558 -0.84 13.44 -17.87
N VAL A 559 -1.16 12.37 -17.12
CA VAL A 559 -1.86 11.18 -17.64
C VAL A 559 -3.33 11.49 -17.79
#